data_AF-A0A5R9E9R8-F1
#
_entry.id   AF-A0A5R9E9R8-F1
#
_cell.length_a   1.000
_cell.length_b   1.000
_cell.length_c   1.000
_cell.angle_alpha   90.00
_cell.angle_beta   90.00
_cell.angle_gamma   90.00
#
_symmetry.space_group_name_H-M   'P 1'
#
loop_
_entity.id
_entity.type
_entity.pdbx_description
1 polymer ?
#
loop_
_entity_poly.entity_id
_entity_poly.type
_entity_poly.pdbx_seq_one_letter_code
_entity_poly.pdbx_strand_id
1 'polypeptide(L)'
;MTAPHVLGLVPDAVAAAIAAAAVEELADRITAAEAIAIGRRAVRGIRRDGWHITALAHYDVGDAMPPTATQPGAPAYSAAAPVLRTYDLQLLAGLARGYRTHEIAQQTGTPVKTVRNRIYRLRLRMGARSASHAVDLAYDLGWMAGLHPEPRDPVHLPRRQLQALEGAAAGRSNPQIARDLGISPESVNRYLQRAYARLDARTRAHAVALARQQGHLTAVSRERRAAAKRAATEASAA
;
A
#
# COMPACT_ATOMS: atom_id res chain seq x y z
N MET A 1 17.36 28.83 -7.03
CA MET A 1 17.54 28.02 -5.81
C MET A 1 16.18 27.89 -5.14
N THR A 2 15.40 26.90 -5.55
CA THR A 2 14.03 26.69 -5.08
C THR A 2 14.10 25.73 -3.89
N ALA A 3 13.64 26.16 -2.73
CA ALA A 3 13.71 25.38 -1.49
C ALA A 3 13.09 23.98 -1.66
N PRO A 4 13.62 22.95 -0.98
CA PRO A 4 13.00 21.63 -1.02
C PRO A 4 11.60 21.74 -0.40
N HIS A 5 10.57 21.35 -1.16
CA HIS A 5 9.22 21.21 -0.64
C HIS A 5 9.26 20.22 0.54
N VAL A 6 9.12 20.74 1.76
CA VAL A 6 8.80 19.94 2.94
C VAL A 6 7.37 19.43 2.74
N LEU A 7 7.23 18.27 2.10
CA LEU A 7 5.95 17.65 1.79
C LEU A 7 5.29 17.11 3.07
N GLY A 8 4.48 17.98 3.69
CA GLY A 8 3.11 17.71 4.14
C GLY A 8 2.90 16.74 5.30
N LEU A 9 3.10 17.18 6.54
CA LEU A 9 2.34 16.62 7.67
C LEU A 9 0.84 16.89 7.43
N VAL A 10 -0.04 15.91 7.72
CA VAL A 10 -1.51 16.11 7.73
C VAL A 10 -1.83 17.40 8.49
N PRO A 11 -2.46 18.44 7.91
CA PRO A 11 -2.66 19.71 8.60
C PRO A 11 -3.51 19.58 9.87
N ASP A 12 -3.27 20.41 10.89
CA ASP A 12 -4.13 20.44 12.09
C ASP A 12 -5.58 20.83 11.75
N ALA A 13 -5.79 21.53 10.64
CA ALA A 13 -7.11 21.83 10.10
C ALA A 13 -7.95 20.56 9.81
N VAL A 14 -7.30 19.44 9.48
CA VAL A 14 -7.98 18.15 9.30
C VAL A 14 -8.54 17.63 10.63
N ALA A 15 -7.88 17.90 11.75
CA ALA A 15 -8.40 17.52 13.07
C ALA A 15 -9.69 18.30 13.39
N ALA A 16 -9.75 19.57 12.99
CA ALA A 16 -10.95 20.39 13.14
C ALA A 16 -12.09 19.89 12.23
N ALA A 17 -11.79 19.52 10.98
CA ALA A 17 -12.78 18.95 10.06
C ALA A 17 -13.35 17.62 10.57
N ILE A 18 -12.49 16.72 11.08
CA ILE A 18 -12.93 15.46 11.70
C ILE A 18 -13.77 15.72 12.95
N ALA A 19 -13.39 16.70 13.77
CA ALA A 19 -14.17 17.08 14.95
C ALA A 19 -15.55 17.61 14.56
N ALA A 20 -15.64 18.47 13.54
CA ALA A 20 -16.91 18.99 13.04
C ALA A 20 -17.82 17.87 12.54
N ALA A 21 -17.30 16.96 11.70
CA ALA A 21 -18.04 15.81 11.21
C ALA A 21 -18.50 14.87 12.35
N ALA A 22 -17.68 14.69 13.39
CA ALA A 22 -18.05 13.87 14.54
C ALA A 22 -19.19 14.48 15.36
N VAL A 23 -19.22 15.80 15.52
CA VAL A 23 -20.34 16.50 16.17
C VAL A 23 -21.62 16.36 15.33
N GLU A 24 -21.51 16.50 14.02
CA GLU A 24 -22.64 16.36 13.10
C GLU A 24 -23.25 14.95 13.11
N GLU A 25 -22.41 13.91 13.09
CA GLU A 25 -22.86 12.52 13.00
C GLU A 25 -23.33 11.94 14.35
N LEU A 26 -22.73 12.37 15.47
CA LEU A 26 -22.98 11.80 16.80
C LEU A 26 -23.82 12.70 17.70
N ALA A 27 -24.00 13.98 17.33
CA ALA A 27 -24.82 14.97 18.02
C ALA A 27 -24.66 14.91 19.55
N ASP A 28 -25.75 14.71 20.28
CA ASP A 28 -25.83 14.72 21.74
C ASP A 28 -25.04 13.59 22.43
N ARG A 29 -24.54 12.62 21.66
CA ARG A 29 -23.79 11.46 22.17
C ARG A 29 -22.33 11.79 22.48
N ILE A 30 -21.82 12.94 22.01
CA ILE A 30 -20.46 13.40 22.30
C ILE A 30 -20.45 14.90 22.59
N THR A 31 -19.55 15.32 23.46
CA THR A 31 -19.27 16.74 23.67
C THR A 31 -18.36 17.29 22.58
N ALA A 32 -18.38 18.61 22.36
CA ALA A 32 -17.45 19.28 21.45
C ALA A 32 -15.97 19.04 21.84
N ALA A 33 -15.67 18.92 23.14
CA ALA A 33 -14.34 18.61 23.63
C ALA A 33 -13.91 17.18 23.25
N GLU A 34 -14.82 16.20 23.34
CA GLU A 34 -14.58 14.83 22.89
C GLU A 34 -14.39 14.76 21.38
N ALA A 35 -15.17 15.50 20.60
CA ALA A 35 -15.03 15.60 19.15
C ALA A 35 -13.65 16.14 18.74
N ILE A 36 -13.19 17.23 19.38
CA ILE A 36 -11.85 17.80 19.17
C ILE A 36 -10.76 16.80 19.56
N ALA A 37 -10.94 16.07 20.68
CA ALA A 37 -10.00 15.03 21.09
C ALA A 37 -9.93 13.88 20.09
N ILE A 38 -11.06 13.46 19.52
CA ILE A 38 -11.15 12.47 18.43
C ILE A 38 -10.40 12.96 17.20
N GLY A 39 -10.69 14.18 16.73
CA GLY A 39 -10.02 14.78 15.57
C GLY A 39 -8.50 14.86 15.73
N ARG A 40 -8.02 15.34 16.89
CA ARG A 40 -6.58 15.42 17.19
C ARG A 40 -5.95 14.02 17.29
N ARG A 41 -6.64 13.05 17.90
CA ARG A 41 -6.14 11.66 18.00
C ARG A 41 -6.07 11.01 16.63
N ALA A 42 -7.04 11.25 15.76
CA ALA A 42 -7.06 10.77 14.39
C ALA A 42 -5.87 11.35 13.59
N VAL A 43 -5.69 12.68 13.58
CA VAL A 43 -4.56 13.31 12.87
C VAL A 43 -3.21 12.86 13.40
N ARG A 44 -3.04 12.72 14.72
CA ARG A 44 -1.80 12.15 15.29
C ARG A 44 -1.55 10.73 14.82
N GLY A 45 -2.60 9.89 14.74
CA GLY A 45 -2.51 8.54 14.19
C GLY A 45 -2.07 8.55 12.73
N ILE A 46 -2.73 9.35 11.89
CA ILE A 46 -2.45 9.46 10.46
C ILE A 46 -1.01 9.95 10.23
N ARG A 47 -0.55 10.97 10.98
CA ARG A 47 0.84 11.47 10.93
C ARG A 47 1.86 10.42 11.36
N ARG A 48 1.62 9.72 12.48
CA ARG A 48 2.51 8.66 12.96
C ARG A 48 2.62 7.52 11.94
N ASP A 49 1.51 7.19 11.30
CA ASP A 49 1.43 6.19 10.25
C ASP A 49 2.00 6.73 8.92
N GLY A 50 2.51 7.97 8.91
CA GLY A 50 3.17 8.66 7.81
C GLY A 50 2.29 8.88 6.58
N TRP A 51 0.98 9.00 6.78
CA TRP A 51 0.05 9.44 5.76
C TRP A 51 0.07 10.96 5.66
N HIS A 52 -0.21 11.47 4.46
CA HIS A 52 -0.32 12.91 4.19
C HIS A 52 -1.62 13.22 3.45
N ILE A 53 -2.09 14.45 3.58
CA ILE A 53 -3.21 14.99 2.83
C ILE A 53 -2.68 16.25 2.14
N THR A 54 -2.61 16.21 0.82
CA THR A 54 -2.32 17.38 0.00
C THR A 54 -3.65 18.00 -0.40
N ALA A 55 -3.85 19.29 -0.10
CA ALA A 55 -4.93 20.03 -0.74
C ALA A 55 -4.66 19.98 -2.25
N LEU A 56 -5.50 19.27 -3.00
CA LEU A 56 -5.52 19.44 -4.45
C LEU A 56 -5.75 20.93 -4.67
N ALA A 57 -4.77 21.63 -5.24
CA ALA A 57 -4.93 23.05 -5.58
C ALA A 57 -6.28 23.20 -6.27
N HIS A 58 -7.10 24.14 -5.78
CA HIS A 58 -8.42 24.44 -6.32
C HIS A 58 -8.35 24.33 -7.85
N TYR A 59 -9.03 23.33 -8.41
CA TYR A 59 -9.45 23.43 -9.80
C TYR A 59 -10.36 24.64 -9.81
N ASP A 60 -9.90 25.73 -10.40
CA ASP A 60 -10.70 26.91 -10.65
C ASP A 60 -11.85 26.45 -11.56
N VAL A 61 -13.03 26.26 -10.99
CA VAL A 61 -14.22 25.81 -11.73
C VAL A 61 -14.80 27.03 -12.44
N GLY A 62 -14.06 27.55 -13.42
CA GLY A 62 -14.58 28.52 -14.37
C GLY A 62 -15.41 27.79 -15.40
N ASP A 63 -16.73 27.69 -15.18
CA ASP A 63 -17.84 27.36 -16.11
C ASP A 63 -17.67 26.30 -17.21
N ALA A 64 -16.59 25.52 -17.20
CA ALA A 64 -16.38 24.40 -18.08
C ALA A 64 -16.72 23.12 -17.30
N MET A 65 -17.77 22.45 -17.78
CA MET A 65 -18.14 21.07 -17.51
C MET A 65 -16.90 20.22 -17.13
N PRO A 66 -16.95 19.39 -16.07
CA PRO A 66 -15.81 18.58 -15.66
C PRO A 66 -15.26 17.80 -16.87
N PRO A 67 -13.93 17.75 -17.09
CA PRO A 67 -13.38 16.99 -18.18
C PRO A 67 -13.78 15.54 -17.96
N THR A 68 -14.62 15.03 -18.87
CA THR A 68 -14.94 13.63 -18.98
C THR A 68 -13.62 12.87 -18.98
N ALA A 69 -13.45 11.96 -18.03
CA ALA A 69 -12.23 11.21 -17.84
C ALA A 69 -11.89 10.45 -19.14
N THR A 70 -10.94 10.98 -19.91
CA THR A 70 -10.23 10.26 -20.96
C THR A 70 -8.84 10.90 -21.08
N GLN A 71 -7.95 10.57 -20.15
CA GLN A 71 -6.53 10.59 -20.44
C GLN A 71 -6.19 9.28 -21.18
N PRO A 72 -5.77 9.31 -22.45
CA PRO A 72 -5.27 8.13 -23.13
C PRO A 72 -3.87 7.83 -22.58
N GLY A 73 -3.78 6.84 -21.70
CA GLY A 73 -2.49 6.38 -21.12
C GLY A 73 -2.52 6.02 -19.63
N ALA A 74 -3.58 6.37 -18.90
CA ALA A 74 -3.80 5.82 -17.55
C ALA A 74 -4.34 4.38 -17.68
N PRO A 75 -3.80 3.38 -16.96
CA PRO A 75 -4.29 2.01 -17.07
C PRO A 75 -5.77 1.96 -16.73
N ALA A 76 -6.55 1.37 -17.62
CA ALA A 76 -8.00 1.24 -17.51
C ALA A 76 -8.38 0.54 -16.20
N TYR A 77 -8.81 1.33 -15.21
CA TYR A 77 -9.43 0.84 -13.99
C TYR A 77 -10.85 0.41 -14.30
N SER A 78 -11.07 -0.87 -14.61
CA SER A 78 -12.42 -1.44 -14.62
C SER A 78 -12.44 -2.88 -14.13
N ALA A 79 -12.94 -3.06 -12.91
CA ALA A 79 -14.11 -3.88 -12.58
C ALA A 79 -14.18 -4.03 -11.05
N ALA A 80 -15.16 -3.35 -10.43
CA ALA A 80 -15.54 -3.46 -9.03
C ALA A 80 -14.36 -3.44 -8.02
N ALA A 81 -13.80 -2.25 -7.76
CA ALA A 81 -12.90 -2.07 -6.63
C ALA A 81 -13.59 -2.61 -5.35
N PRO A 82 -12.95 -3.49 -4.57
CA PRO A 82 -13.56 -4.04 -3.37
C PRO A 82 -14.00 -2.90 -2.47
N VAL A 83 -15.26 -2.90 -2.01
CA VAL A 83 -15.74 -1.90 -1.05
C VAL A 83 -14.86 -2.00 0.20
N LEU A 84 -13.93 -1.06 0.34
CA LEU A 84 -13.08 -0.94 1.50
C LEU A 84 -13.90 -0.42 2.66
N ARG A 85 -13.67 -1.00 3.83
CA ARG A 85 -14.15 -0.48 5.10
C ARG A 85 -13.09 0.47 5.65
N THR A 86 -13.50 1.44 6.44
CA THR A 86 -12.65 2.53 6.97
C THR A 86 -11.35 2.02 7.64
N TYR A 87 -11.38 0.84 8.27
CA TYR A 87 -10.23 0.23 8.93
C TYR A 87 -9.28 -0.55 8.01
N ASP A 88 -9.69 -0.89 6.78
CA ASP A 88 -8.90 -1.73 5.89
C ASP A 88 -7.61 -1.04 5.43
N LEU A 89 -7.67 0.27 5.19
CA LEU A 89 -6.51 1.09 4.83
C LEU A 89 -5.47 1.14 5.97
N GLN A 90 -5.92 1.19 7.23
CA GLN A 90 -5.04 1.16 8.39
C GLN A 90 -4.31 -0.18 8.50
N LEU A 91 -5.01 -1.29 8.23
CA LEU A 91 -4.39 -2.62 8.22
C LEU A 91 -3.37 -2.75 7.10
N LEU A 92 -3.68 -2.27 5.90
CA LEU A 92 -2.76 -2.28 4.75
C LEU A 92 -1.55 -1.38 4.99
N ALA A 93 -1.75 -0.17 5.52
CA ALA A 93 -0.67 0.73 5.91
C ALA A 93 0.22 0.11 6.97
N GLY A 94 -0.35 -0.49 8.01
CA GLY A 94 0.44 -1.15 9.05
C GLY A 94 1.28 -2.30 8.49
N LEU A 95 0.71 -3.11 7.60
CA LEU A 95 1.45 -4.17 6.91
C LEU A 95 2.55 -3.60 5.99
N ALA A 96 2.27 -2.50 5.29
CA ALA A 96 3.22 -1.82 4.42
C ALA A 96 4.38 -1.17 5.20
N ARG A 97 4.15 -0.68 6.42
CA ARG A 97 5.16 -0.16 7.35
C ARG A 97 5.87 -1.24 8.18
N GLY A 98 5.56 -2.51 7.89
CA GLY A 98 6.18 -3.64 8.56
C GLY A 98 5.75 -3.88 10.00
N TYR A 99 4.62 -3.31 10.42
CA TYR A 99 3.98 -3.71 11.67
C TYR A 99 3.45 -5.14 11.56
N ARG A 100 3.74 -5.93 12.59
CA ARG A 100 3.18 -7.25 12.82
C ARG A 100 1.77 -7.10 13.37
N THR A 101 0.98 -8.17 13.29
CA THR A 101 -0.44 -8.15 13.70
C THR A 101 -0.66 -7.65 15.14
N HIS A 102 0.25 -7.97 16.07
CA HIS A 102 0.15 -7.50 17.46
C HIS A 102 0.49 -6.02 17.61
N GLU A 103 1.45 -5.49 16.85
CA GLU A 103 1.78 -4.06 16.83
C GLU A 103 0.60 -3.26 16.28
N ILE A 104 0.00 -3.70 15.18
CA ILE A 104 -1.22 -3.09 14.62
C ILE A 104 -2.36 -3.11 15.65
N ALA A 105 -2.56 -4.22 16.35
CA ALA A 105 -3.58 -4.37 17.38
C ALA A 105 -3.39 -3.40 18.56
N GLN A 106 -2.17 -3.29 19.07
CA GLN A 106 -1.81 -2.34 20.13
C GLN A 106 -2.03 -0.90 19.66
N GLN A 107 -1.68 -0.62 18.40
CA GLN A 107 -1.74 0.70 17.80
C GLN A 107 -3.16 1.21 17.56
N THR A 108 -4.08 0.29 17.22
CA THR A 108 -5.50 0.61 16.96
C THR A 108 -6.40 0.34 18.17
N GLY A 109 -5.86 -0.05 19.32
CA GLY A 109 -6.65 -0.44 20.50
C GLY A 109 -7.63 -1.58 20.23
N THR A 110 -7.31 -2.46 19.28
CA THR A 110 -8.19 -3.53 18.81
C THR A 110 -7.60 -4.89 19.21
N PRO A 111 -8.39 -5.88 19.67
CA PRO A 111 -7.86 -7.20 20.00
C PRO A 111 -7.13 -7.88 18.83
N VAL A 112 -6.00 -8.54 19.11
CA VAL A 112 -5.15 -9.22 18.09
C VAL A 112 -5.95 -10.20 17.22
N LYS A 113 -6.86 -10.98 17.83
CA LYS A 113 -7.73 -11.93 17.12
C LYS A 113 -8.63 -11.21 16.10
N THR A 114 -9.15 -10.04 16.46
CA THR A 114 -9.98 -9.21 15.59
C THR A 114 -9.17 -8.64 14.43
N VAL A 115 -7.98 -8.10 14.70
CA VAL A 115 -7.06 -7.61 13.65
C VAL A 115 -6.70 -8.72 12.68
N ARG A 116 -6.35 -9.91 13.19
CA ARG A 116 -6.05 -11.09 12.36
C ARG A 116 -7.24 -11.47 11.46
N ASN A 117 -8.45 -11.53 12.02
CA ASN A 117 -9.66 -11.85 11.26
C ASN A 117 -9.99 -10.78 10.22
N ARG A 118 -9.78 -9.50 10.53
CA ARG A 118 -9.97 -8.40 9.57
C ARG A 118 -8.98 -8.49 8.42
N ILE A 119 -7.69 -8.70 8.70
CA ILE A 119 -6.66 -8.91 7.66
C ILE A 119 -7.02 -10.10 6.77
N TYR A 120 -7.46 -11.22 7.37
CA TYR A 120 -7.90 -12.39 6.61
C TYR A 120 -9.08 -12.07 5.68
N ARG A 121 -10.15 -11.45 6.19
CA ARG A 121 -11.34 -11.09 5.40
C ARG A 121 -11.04 -10.02 4.34
N LEU A 122 -10.20 -9.05 4.66
CA LEU A 122 -9.72 -8.05 3.70
C LEU A 122 -8.99 -8.73 2.55
N ARG A 123 -8.03 -9.60 2.87
CA ARG A 123 -7.27 -10.35 1.89
C ARG A 123 -8.17 -11.18 0.97
N LEU A 124 -9.20 -11.85 1.52
CA LEU A 124 -10.19 -12.57 0.71
C LEU A 124 -10.97 -11.65 -0.22
N ARG A 125 -11.48 -10.52 0.28
CA ARG A 125 -12.20 -9.53 -0.54
C ARG A 125 -11.35 -8.94 -1.67
N MET A 126 -10.04 -8.77 -1.44
CA MET A 126 -9.10 -8.30 -2.45
C MET A 126 -8.65 -9.39 -3.43
N GLY A 127 -9.05 -10.67 -3.23
CA GLY A 127 -8.51 -11.80 -3.99
C GLY A 127 -7.02 -12.06 -3.73
N ALA A 128 -6.45 -11.47 -2.68
CA ALA A 128 -5.04 -11.58 -2.37
C ALA A 128 -4.72 -12.95 -1.75
N ARG A 129 -3.61 -13.55 -2.17
CA ARG A 129 -3.16 -14.86 -1.69
C ARG A 129 -2.29 -14.78 -0.43
N SER A 130 -1.70 -13.62 -0.18
CA SER A 130 -0.87 -13.34 1.00
C SER A 130 -1.02 -11.88 1.42
N ALA A 131 -0.54 -11.53 2.62
CA ALA A 131 -0.50 -10.13 3.07
C ALA A 131 0.36 -9.26 2.14
N SER A 132 1.45 -9.81 1.61
CA SER A 132 2.35 -9.13 0.68
C SER A 132 1.69 -8.85 -0.65
N HIS A 133 0.87 -9.80 -1.13
CA HIS A 133 0.05 -9.61 -2.32
C HIS A 133 -1.05 -8.57 -2.09
N ALA A 134 -1.67 -8.55 -0.91
CA ALA A 134 -2.65 -7.52 -0.58
C ALA A 134 -2.04 -6.12 -0.57
N VAL A 135 -0.83 -5.95 -0.03
CA VAL A 135 -0.11 -4.67 -0.06
C VAL A 135 0.24 -4.25 -1.48
N ASP A 136 0.77 -5.17 -2.29
CA ASP A 136 1.07 -4.90 -3.70
C ASP A 136 -0.17 -4.47 -4.50
N LEU A 137 -1.29 -5.20 -4.36
CA LEU A 137 -2.57 -4.80 -4.94
C LEU A 137 -3.03 -3.45 -4.42
N ALA A 138 -2.86 -3.15 -3.13
CA ALA A 138 -3.25 -1.85 -2.59
C ALA A 138 -2.45 -0.70 -3.21
N TYR A 139 -1.17 -0.91 -3.54
CA TYR A 139 -0.41 0.06 -4.32
C TYR A 139 -0.88 0.12 -5.78
N ASP A 140 -1.16 -1.02 -6.43
CA ASP A 140 -1.67 -1.03 -7.81
C ASP A 140 -2.99 -0.23 -7.87
N LEU A 141 -3.93 -0.52 -6.96
CA LEU A 141 -5.24 0.13 -6.74
C LEU A 141 -5.17 1.61 -6.32
N GLY A 142 -3.98 2.17 -6.12
CA GLY A 142 -3.81 3.57 -5.70
C GLY A 142 -4.24 3.85 -4.25
N TRP A 143 -4.66 2.84 -3.50
CA TRP A 143 -5.10 2.97 -2.10
C TRP A 143 -3.98 3.42 -1.15
N MET A 144 -2.72 3.23 -1.56
CA MET A 144 -1.54 3.65 -0.82
C MET A 144 -0.97 4.99 -1.31
N ALA A 145 -1.64 5.71 -2.20
CA ALA A 145 -1.13 6.98 -2.76
C ALA A 145 -0.88 8.06 -1.68
N GLY A 146 -1.69 8.06 -0.62
CA GLY A 146 -1.53 8.98 0.51
C GLY A 146 -0.48 8.54 1.54
N LEU A 147 0.09 7.35 1.43
CA LEU A 147 1.15 6.87 2.33
C LEU A 147 2.50 7.41 1.86
N HIS A 148 3.16 8.27 2.66
CA HIS A 148 4.48 8.78 2.29
C HIS A 148 5.50 7.62 2.23
N PRO A 149 6.38 7.61 1.22
CA PRO A 149 7.51 6.68 1.17
C PRO A 149 8.34 6.75 2.45
N GLU A 150 8.85 5.62 2.93
CA GLU A 150 9.80 5.67 4.03
C GLU A 150 11.11 6.31 3.55
N PRO A 151 11.69 7.26 4.30
CA PRO A 151 12.95 7.88 3.93
C PRO A 151 14.07 6.84 4.06
N ARG A 152 14.43 6.22 2.94
CA ARG A 152 15.48 5.22 2.83
C ARG A 152 16.30 5.47 1.59
N ASP A 153 17.59 5.17 1.68
CA ASP A 153 18.47 5.27 0.53
C ASP A 153 18.02 4.29 -0.58
N PRO A 154 18.08 4.68 -1.85
CA PRO A 154 17.79 3.78 -2.96
C PRO A 154 18.76 2.60 -2.94
N VAL A 155 18.22 1.37 -2.93
CA VAL A 155 19.04 0.16 -2.92
C VAL A 155 18.91 -0.56 -4.25
N HIS A 156 20.01 -1.09 -4.79
CA HIS A 156 19.93 -1.95 -5.95
C HIS A 156 19.70 -3.41 -5.54
N LEU A 157 18.59 -4.00 -5.98
CA LEU A 157 18.30 -5.42 -5.80
C LEU A 157 18.87 -6.25 -6.96
N PRO A 158 19.74 -7.25 -6.68
CA PRO A 158 20.21 -8.18 -7.69
C PRO A 158 19.05 -8.92 -8.37
N ARG A 159 19.20 -9.24 -9.66
CA ARG A 159 18.15 -9.84 -10.49
C ARG A 159 17.41 -11.02 -9.84
N ARG A 160 18.15 -11.98 -9.24
CA ARG A 160 17.55 -13.16 -8.59
C ARG A 160 16.75 -12.80 -7.33
N GLN A 161 17.19 -11.81 -6.57
CA GLN A 161 16.48 -11.31 -5.39
C GLN A 161 15.21 -10.58 -5.80
N LEU A 162 15.29 -9.75 -6.84
CA LEU A 162 14.13 -9.06 -7.41
C LEU A 162 13.09 -10.05 -7.96
N GLN A 163 13.51 -11.06 -8.72
CA GLN A 163 12.61 -12.10 -9.24
C GLN A 163 11.88 -12.86 -8.13
N ALA A 164 12.58 -13.21 -7.04
CA ALA A 164 11.96 -13.83 -5.88
C ALA A 164 10.95 -12.88 -5.20
N LEU A 165 11.29 -11.60 -5.08
CA LEU A 165 10.42 -10.59 -4.49
C LEU A 165 9.18 -10.30 -5.36
N GLU A 166 9.29 -10.34 -6.68
CA GLU A 166 8.15 -10.27 -7.60
C GLU A 166 7.20 -11.44 -7.43
N GLY A 167 7.75 -12.65 -7.27
CA GLY A 167 6.96 -13.82 -6.92
C GLY A 167 6.20 -13.62 -5.61
N ALA A 168 6.84 -13.00 -4.62
CA ALA A 168 6.20 -12.66 -3.35
C ALA A 168 5.09 -11.60 -3.49
N ALA A 169 5.32 -10.57 -4.29
CA ALA A 169 4.34 -9.53 -4.60
C ALA A 169 3.12 -10.10 -5.34
N ALA A 170 3.32 -11.07 -6.23
CA ALA A 170 2.24 -11.82 -6.89
C ALA A 170 1.53 -12.85 -5.99
N GLY A 171 1.89 -12.93 -4.70
CA GLY A 171 1.27 -13.84 -3.73
C GLY A 171 1.64 -15.30 -3.87
N ARG A 172 2.76 -15.62 -4.54
CA ARG A 172 3.27 -16.99 -4.65
C ARG A 172 3.94 -17.44 -3.35
N SER A 173 3.84 -18.72 -3.02
CA SER A 173 4.61 -19.35 -1.93
C SER A 173 6.06 -19.60 -2.36
N ASN A 174 7.00 -19.77 -1.41
CA ASN A 174 8.40 -20.03 -1.76
C ASN A 174 8.57 -21.27 -2.68
N PRO A 175 7.85 -22.39 -2.47
CA PRO A 175 7.87 -23.51 -3.41
C PRO A 175 7.31 -23.18 -4.80
N GLN A 176 6.28 -22.33 -4.90
CA GLN A 176 5.76 -21.88 -6.19
C GLN A 176 6.78 -21.01 -6.94
N ILE A 177 7.41 -20.07 -6.23
CA ILE A 177 8.48 -19.22 -6.78
C ILE A 177 9.66 -20.07 -7.24
N ALA A 178 10.01 -21.10 -6.46
CA ALA A 178 11.10 -22.02 -6.76
C ALA A 178 10.86 -22.76 -8.08
N ARG A 179 9.65 -23.30 -8.26
CA ARG A 179 9.21 -23.92 -9.52
C ARG A 179 9.27 -22.95 -10.69
N ASP A 180 8.76 -21.73 -10.51
CA ASP A 180 8.73 -20.71 -11.56
C ASP A 180 10.13 -20.23 -11.99
N LEU A 181 11.11 -20.29 -11.09
CA LEU A 181 12.48 -19.84 -11.32
C LEU A 181 13.48 -20.97 -11.62
N GLY A 182 13.05 -22.23 -11.55
CA GLY A 182 13.91 -23.41 -11.76
C GLY A 182 15.01 -23.57 -10.70
N ILE A 183 14.72 -23.21 -9.44
CA ILE A 183 15.68 -23.28 -8.32
C ILE A 183 15.06 -23.96 -7.09
N SER A 184 15.85 -24.22 -6.05
CA SER A 184 15.33 -24.82 -4.81
C SER A 184 14.51 -23.83 -3.97
N PRO A 185 13.49 -24.29 -3.21
CA PRO A 185 12.76 -23.45 -2.26
C PRO A 185 13.66 -22.77 -1.21
N GLU A 186 14.75 -23.42 -0.84
CA GLU A 186 15.74 -22.85 0.07
C GLU A 186 16.55 -21.72 -0.56
N SER A 187 16.87 -21.83 -1.85
CA SER A 187 17.50 -20.73 -2.61
C SER A 187 16.57 -19.52 -2.68
N VAL A 188 15.27 -19.74 -2.92
CA VAL A 188 14.26 -18.66 -2.87
C VAL A 188 14.23 -18.02 -1.49
N ASN A 189 14.21 -18.80 -0.41
CA ASN A 189 14.22 -18.27 0.94
C ASN A 189 15.46 -17.39 1.17
N ARG A 190 16.65 -17.88 0.78
CA ARG A 190 17.92 -17.14 0.88
C ARG A 190 17.90 -15.83 0.08
N TYR A 191 17.37 -15.86 -1.14
CA TYR A 191 17.23 -14.66 -1.97
C TYR A 191 16.26 -13.64 -1.35
N LEU A 192 15.13 -14.10 -0.80
CA LEU A 192 14.18 -13.24 -0.11
C LEU A 192 14.79 -12.63 1.16
N GLN A 193 15.49 -13.41 1.99
CA GLN A 193 16.15 -12.89 3.19
C GLN A 193 17.21 -11.82 2.86
N ARG A 194 18.00 -12.04 1.80
CA ARG A 194 18.96 -11.04 1.32
C ARG A 194 18.27 -9.79 0.78
N ALA A 195 17.15 -9.94 0.10
CA ALA A 195 16.33 -8.81 -0.35
C ALA A 195 15.78 -8.02 0.84
N TYR A 196 15.28 -8.70 1.86
CA TYR A 196 14.76 -8.06 3.07
C TYR A 196 15.85 -7.31 3.81
N ALA A 197 17.03 -7.91 3.99
CA ALA A 197 18.16 -7.26 4.63
C ALA A 197 18.61 -6.01 3.86
N ARG A 198 18.66 -6.09 2.52
CA ARG A 198 19.02 -4.95 1.66
C ARG A 198 17.99 -3.82 1.71
N LEU A 199 16.70 -4.15 1.73
CA LEU A 199 15.63 -3.17 1.88
C LEU A 199 15.47 -2.69 3.34
N ASP A 200 16.15 -3.34 4.30
CA ASP A 200 15.92 -3.22 5.74
C ASP A 200 14.43 -3.45 6.13
N ALA A 201 13.82 -4.44 5.46
CA ALA A 201 12.43 -4.80 5.65
C ALA A 201 12.21 -5.74 6.84
N ARG A 202 11.32 -5.35 7.75
CA ARG A 202 10.92 -6.17 8.92
C ARG A 202 10.03 -7.37 8.58
N THR A 203 9.25 -7.28 7.50
CA THR A 203 8.32 -8.32 7.08
C THR A 203 8.27 -8.46 5.57
N ARG A 204 7.73 -9.57 5.07
CA ARG A 204 7.55 -9.81 3.63
C ARG A 204 6.65 -8.76 2.97
N ALA A 205 5.61 -8.32 3.66
CA ALA A 205 4.70 -7.28 3.15
C ALA A 205 5.39 -5.90 3.12
N HIS A 206 6.20 -5.61 4.13
CA HIS A 206 7.05 -4.42 4.18
C HIS A 206 8.06 -4.40 3.04
N ALA A 207 8.73 -5.52 2.76
CA ALA A 207 9.70 -5.60 1.66
C ALA A 207 9.06 -5.30 0.31
N VAL A 208 7.84 -5.79 0.08
CA VAL A 208 7.07 -5.47 -1.12
C VAL A 208 6.70 -3.99 -1.16
N ALA A 209 6.25 -3.40 -0.04
CA ALA A 209 5.96 -1.97 0.04
C ALA A 209 7.19 -1.12 -0.30
N LEU A 210 8.35 -1.41 0.30
CA LEU A 210 9.59 -0.69 0.02
C LEU A 210 10.02 -0.84 -1.44
N ALA A 211 9.90 -2.05 -2.00
CA ALA A 211 10.21 -2.27 -3.41
C ALA A 211 9.22 -1.57 -4.37
N ARG A 212 7.96 -1.34 -3.96
CA ARG A 212 7.01 -0.48 -4.70
C ARG A 212 7.42 0.99 -4.60
N GLN A 213 7.74 1.47 -3.40
CA GLN A 213 8.17 2.85 -3.14
C GLN A 213 9.47 3.20 -3.87
N GLN A 214 10.42 2.26 -3.98
CA GLN A 214 11.69 2.43 -4.71
C GLN A 214 11.58 2.14 -6.21
N GLY A 215 10.39 1.84 -6.73
CA GLY A 215 10.16 1.61 -8.16
C GLY A 215 10.68 0.28 -8.72
N HIS A 216 11.09 -0.66 -7.86
CA HIS A 216 11.50 -2.01 -8.29
C HIS A 216 10.33 -2.87 -8.77
N LEU A 217 9.16 -2.66 -8.19
CA LEU A 217 7.92 -3.34 -8.54
C LEU A 217 6.97 -2.32 -9.17
N THR A 218 6.87 -2.27 -10.51
CA THR A 218 5.83 -1.45 -11.17
C THR A 218 4.88 -2.34 -11.97
N ALA A 219 3.65 -1.88 -12.19
CA ALA A 219 2.69 -2.56 -13.07
C ALA A 219 3.27 -2.76 -14.48
N VAL A 220 4.02 -1.77 -14.97
CA VAL A 220 4.76 -1.82 -16.24
C VAL A 220 5.82 -2.93 -16.25
N SER A 221 6.48 -3.21 -15.12
CA SER A 221 7.43 -4.32 -15.00
C SER A 221 6.75 -5.69 -15.12
N ARG A 222 5.48 -5.81 -14.71
CA ARG A 222 4.69 -7.05 -14.84
C ARG A 222 4.23 -7.26 -16.28
N GLU A 223 3.68 -6.23 -16.91
CA GLU A 223 3.20 -6.30 -18.29
C GLU A 223 4.34 -6.56 -19.28
N ARG A 224 5.45 -5.82 -19.17
CA ARG A 224 6.64 -6.02 -20.02
C ARG A 224 7.22 -7.43 -19.88
N ARG A 225 7.20 -8.01 -18.67
CA ARG A 225 7.69 -9.39 -18.45
C ARG A 225 6.67 -10.46 -18.82
N ALA A 226 5.38 -10.20 -18.67
CA ALA A 226 4.32 -11.10 -19.14
C ALA A 226 4.27 -11.14 -20.67
N ALA A 227 4.53 -10.01 -21.35
CA ALA A 227 4.72 -9.95 -22.80
C ALA A 227 5.99 -10.70 -23.22
N ALA A 228 7.13 -10.46 -22.56
CA ALA A 228 8.38 -11.16 -22.86
C ALA A 228 8.28 -12.69 -22.63
N LYS A 229 7.56 -13.14 -21.59
CA LYS A 229 7.35 -14.56 -21.32
C LYS A 229 6.44 -15.21 -22.39
N ARG A 230 5.38 -14.53 -22.84
CA ARG A 230 4.52 -15.01 -23.94
C ARG A 230 5.30 -15.17 -25.23
N ALA A 231 6.07 -14.15 -25.62
CA ALA A 231 6.94 -14.20 -26.79
C ALA A 231 7.97 -15.34 -26.72
N ALA A 232 8.57 -15.61 -25.55
CA ALA A 232 9.49 -16.72 -25.37
C ALA A 232 8.81 -18.11 -25.40
N THR A 233 7.52 -18.18 -25.05
CA THR A 233 6.75 -19.43 -25.12
C THR A 233 6.31 -19.72 -26.55
N GLU A 234 5.94 -18.68 -27.31
CA GLU A 234 5.60 -18.76 -28.74
C GLU A 234 6.83 -19.08 -29.60
N ALA A 235 7.98 -18.49 -29.31
CA ALA A 235 9.24 -18.79 -30.01
C ALA A 235 9.82 -20.19 -29.72
N SER A 236 9.35 -20.86 -28.65
CA SER A 236 9.74 -22.24 -28.34
C SER A 236 8.76 -23.28 -28.90
N ALA A 237 7.63 -22.83 -29.45
CA ALA A 237 6.60 -23.67 -30.06
C ALA A 237 6.62 -23.63 -31.60
N ALA A 238 7.50 -22.81 -32.18
CA ALA A 238 7.84 -22.74 -33.60
C ALA A 238 9.21 -23.40 -33.83
#